data_AF-A0A942GLJ2-F1
#
_entry.id   AF-A0A942GLJ2-F1
#
_cell.length_a   1.000
_cell.length_b   1.000
_cell.length_c   1.000
_cell.angle_alpha   90.00
_cell.angle_beta   90.00
_cell.angle_gamma   90.00
#
_symmetry.space_group_name_H-M   'P 1'
#
loop_
_entity.id
_entity.type
_entity.pdbx_description
1 polymer ?
#
loop_
_entity_poly.entity_id
_entity_poly.type
_entity_poly.pdbx_seq_one_letter_code
_entity_poly.pdbx_strand_id
1 'polypeptide(L)' 'DYRRTLQAKNRKPATVNNALDAIGSFFAWTKKTGFIQADPTEGVKRVPEQKSAPKWLSRRDLGA' A
#
# COMPACT_ATOMS: atom_id res chain seq x y z
N ASP A 1 -9.68 12.12 -7.76
CA ASP A 1 -8.37 11.72 -7.21
C ASP A 1 -8.54 10.67 -6.11
N TYR A 2 -8.21 9.41 -6.38
CA TYR A 2 -8.52 8.25 -5.51
C TYR A 2 -7.78 8.27 -4.16
N ARG A 3 -6.55 8.82 -4.14
CA ARG A 3 -5.81 9.05 -2.89
C ARG A 3 -6.54 10.01 -1.96
N ARG A 4 -7.08 11.09 -2.52
CA ARG A 4 -7.81 12.13 -1.77
C ARG A 4 -9.11 11.60 -1.17
N THR A 5 -9.81 10.71 -1.87
CA THR A 5 -11.04 10.08 -1.33
C THR A 5 -10.76 9.08 -0.21
N LEU A 6 -9.63 8.37 -0.26
CA LEU A 6 -9.20 7.48 0.83
C LEU A 6 -8.71 8.27 2.05
N GLN A 7 -7.98 9.37 1.86
CA GLN A 7 -7.55 10.25 2.95
C GLN A 7 -8.74 10.96 3.61
N ALA A 8 -9.75 11.39 2.85
CA ALA A 8 -10.96 12.03 3.36
C ALA A 8 -11.79 11.13 4.30
N LYS A 9 -11.57 9.82 4.26
CA LYS A 9 -12.27 8.84 5.12
C LYS A 9 -11.59 8.62 6.49
N ASN A 10 -10.59 9.43 6.87
CA ASN A 10 -9.87 9.35 8.16
C ASN A 10 -9.31 7.94 8.46
N ARG A 11 -8.95 7.18 7.42
CA ARG A 11 -8.37 5.84 7.56
C ARG A 11 -6.89 5.93 7.91
N LYS A 12 -6.39 4.99 8.72
CA LYS A 12 -4.96 4.90 9.05
C LYS A 12 -4.14 4.75 7.76
N PRO A 13 -2.95 5.38 7.65
CA PRO A 13 -2.09 5.26 6.47
C PRO A 13 -1.83 3.81 6.04
N ALA A 14 -1.65 2.90 7.00
CA ALA A 14 -1.54 1.46 6.80
C ALA A 14 -2.69 0.88 5.96
N THR A 15 -3.92 1.23 6.33
CA THR A 15 -5.13 0.76 5.66
C THR A 15 -5.24 1.34 4.26
N VAL A 16 -4.85 2.61 4.08
CA VAL A 16 -4.83 3.26 2.77
C VAL A 16 -3.81 2.59 1.85
N ASN A 17 -2.59 2.32 2.34
CA ASN A 17 -1.53 1.66 1.59
C ASN A 17 -1.93 0.24 1.19
N ASN A 18 -2.49 -0.56 2.11
CA ASN A 18 -2.99 -1.90 1.79
C ASN A 18 -4.08 -1.89 0.70
N ALA A 19 -5.00 -0.91 0.74
CA ALA A 19 -6.00 -0.77 -0.31
C ALA A 19 -5.38 -0.39 -1.66
N LEU A 20 -4.40 0.51 -1.66
CA LEU A 20 -3.64 0.86 -2.87
C LEU A 20 -2.90 -0.35 -3.44
N ASP A 21 -2.28 -1.17 -2.60
CA ASP A 21 -1.56 -2.37 -3.04
C ASP A 21 -2.50 -3.42 -3.64
N ALA A 22 -3.67 -3.63 -3.03
CA ALA A 22 -4.68 -4.56 -3.55
C ALA A 22 -5.18 -4.15 -4.94
N ILE A 23 -5.43 -2.85 -5.11
CA ILE A 23 -5.92 -2.30 -6.38
C ILE A 23 -4.82 -2.31 -7.43
N GLY A 24 -3.59 -1.92 -7.06
CA GLY A 24 -2.43 -2.02 -7.95
C GLY A 24 -2.17 -3.46 -8.39
N SER A 25 -2.28 -4.43 -7.48
CA SER A 25 -2.12 -5.84 -7.81
C SER A 25 -3.20 -6.36 -8.77
N PHE A 26 -4.45 -5.93 -8.56
CA PHE A 26 -5.56 -6.23 -9.47
C PHE A 26 -5.31 -5.67 -10.87
N PHE A 27 -4.97 -4.38 -10.97
CA PHE A 27 -4.73 -3.75 -12.27
C PHE A 27 -3.49 -4.28 -12.98
N ALA A 28 -2.42 -4.58 -12.24
CA ALA A 28 -1.24 -5.26 -12.77
C ALA A 28 -1.61 -6.63 -13.37
N TRP A 29 -2.46 -7.41 -12.70
CA TRP A 29 -2.98 -8.65 -13.25
C TRP A 29 -3.82 -8.43 -14.51
N THR A 30 -4.72 -7.43 -14.53
CA THR A 30 -5.54 -7.12 -15.72
C THR A 30 -4.73 -6.63 -16.92
N LYS A 31 -3.63 -5.89 -16.68
CA LYS A 31 -2.68 -5.46 -17.73
C LYS A 31 -1.96 -6.66 -18.30
N LYS A 32 -1.52 -7.59 -17.43
CA LYS A 32 -0.86 -8.84 -17.85
C LYS A 32 -1.77 -9.73 -18.69
N THR A 33 -3.06 -9.78 -18.39
CA THR A 33 -4.05 -10.58 -19.14
C THR A 33 -4.59 -9.87 -20.37
N GLY A 34 -4.20 -8.61 -20.62
CA GLY A 34 -4.54 -7.87 -21.84
C GLY A 34 -5.92 -7.22 -21.82
N PHE A 35 -6.62 -7.18 -20.67
CA PHE A 35 -7.91 -6.47 -20.56
C PHE A 35 -7.75 -4.94 -20.62
N ILE A 36 -6.58 -4.43 -20.23
CA ILE A 36 -6.25 -3.00 -20.27
C ILE A 36 -4.85 -2.78 -20.85
N GLN A 37 -4.65 -1.67 -21.56
CA GLN A 37 -3.33 -1.31 -22.11
C GLN A 37 -2.47 -0.48 -21.14
N ALA A 38 -3.11 0.35 -20.31
CA ALA A 38 -2.44 1.24 -19.37
C ALA A 38 -2.98 1.01 -17.96
N ASP A 39 -2.10 1.00 -16.96
CA ASP A 39 -2.49 0.81 -15.57
C ASP A 39 -2.94 2.17 -14.99
N PRO A 40 -4.19 2.33 -14.57
CA PRO A 40 -4.66 3.59 -13.98
C PRO A 40 -4.05 3.86 -12.58
N THR A 41 -3.33 2.90 -12.01
CA THR A 41 -2.62 3.02 -10.74
C THR A 41 -1.13 3.35 -10.91
N GLU A 42 -0.61 3.33 -12.14
CA GLU A 42 0.77 3.72 -12.45
C GLU A 42 0.98 5.20 -12.03
N GLY A 43 1.83 5.43 -11.02
CA GLY A 43 2.12 6.77 -10.48
C GLY A 43 1.40 7.12 -9.18
N VAL A 44 0.50 6.26 -8.67
CA VAL A 44 -0.12 6.47 -7.36
C VAL A 44 0.89 6.17 -6.25
N LYS A 45 1.44 7.24 -5.65
CA LYS A 45 2.38 7.12 -4.53
C LYS A 45 1.68 6.68 -3.26
N ARG A 46 2.34 5.78 -2.52
CA ARG A 46 1.96 5.40 -1.15
C ARG A 46 1.89 6.61 -0.23
N VAL A 47 1.09 6.49 0.82
CA VAL A 47 1.00 7.47 1.89
C VAL A 47 2.12 7.19 2.89
N PRO A 48 2.88 8.20 3.35
CA PRO A 48 3.89 8.02 4.39
C PRO A 48 3.27 7.38 5.63
N GLU A 49 3.83 6.26 6.06
CA GLU A 49 3.38 5.50 7.22
C GLU A 49 4.56 5.29 8.17
N GLN A 50 4.32 5.51 9.46
CA GLN A 50 5.31 5.21 10.49
C GLN A 50 5.42 3.69 10.62
N LYS A 51 6.63 3.15 10.36
CA LYS A 51 6.90 1.73 10.58
C LYS A 51 6.58 1.40 12.04
N SER A 52 5.65 0.47 12.22
CA SER A 52 5.35 -0.07 13.55
C SER A 52 6.58 -0.79 14.09
N ALA A 53 6.80 -0.70 15.40
CA ALA A 53 7.85 -1.46 16.05
C ALA A 53 7.67 -2.96 15.77
N PRO A 54 8.76 -3.72 15.58
CA PRO A 54 8.67 -5.16 15.39
C PRO A 54 7.95 -5.80 16.58
N LYS A 55 7.09 -6.79 16.28
CA LYS A 55 6.25 -7.47 17.28
C LYS A 55 7.07 -8.31 18.27
N TRP A 56 8.29 -8.68 17.88
CA TRP A 56 9.23 -9.43 18.70
C TRP A 56 10.59 -8.75 18.58
N LEU A 57 11.20 -8.47 19.72
CA LEU A 57 12.61 -8.09 19.79
C LEU A 57 13.42 -9.25 19.20
N SER A 58 14.32 -8.97 18.26
CA SER A 58 15.25 -9.99 17.80
C SER A 58 16.19 -10.37 18.94
N ARG A 59 16.82 -11.54 18.88
CA ARG A 59 17.80 -11.96 19.91
C ARG A 59 18.96 -10.96 20.06
N ARG A 60 19.22 -10.13 19.04
CA ARG A 60 20.18 -9.01 19.09
C ARG A 60 19.64 -7.78 19.84
N ASP A 61 18.33 -7.60 19.89
CA ASP A 61 17.68 -6.48 20.59
C ASP A 61 17.45 -6.78 22.09
N LEU A 62 17.61 -8.03 22.52
CA LEU A 62 17.41 -8.49 23.90
C LEU A 62 18.64 -8.32 24.82
N GLY A 63 19.77 -7.82 24.30
CA GLY A 63 21.01 -7.64 25.06
C GLY A 63 21.85 -8.92 25.17
N ALA A 64 23.16 -8.75 25.02
CA ALA A 64 24.17 -9.70 25.46
C ALA A 64 24.34 -9.62 26.98
#